data_AF-A0AA85BLM1-F1
#
_entry.id   AF-A0AA85BLM1-F1
#
_cell.length_a   1.000
_cell.length_b   1.000
_cell.length_c   1.000
_cell.angle_alpha   90.00
_cell.angle_beta   90.00
_cell.angle_gamma   90.00
#
_symmetry.space_group_name_H-M   'P 1'
#
loop_
_entity.id
_entity.type
_entity.pdbx_description
1 polymer ?
#
loop_
_entity_poly.entity_id
_entity_poly.type
_entity_poly.pdbx_seq_one_letter_code
_entity_poly.pdbx_strand_id
1 'polypeptide(L)'
;MSSDVILNYYESLLHRDDLDTLKEGCFVNDNIITFHLEYLRHTKLCHSSNILLMDPAASQLLKLMDEESIRLVLDPLEFKSKDWMINSTKCIHPIVYWGQSEEYVFLSIKVANANVDSIVINQEDFMFSAMGTGADGVNKYEFSISYYLPIIPEESRYVVTSLSVNVKLRKELKDSWSRLTLGNQRLPWVRPDFDRYQFNDSDLENNEEECLKVNVVHPSKEERDKHNAEQMMLIDAEEWEAFLNLIKNPLTIYLFLFNVVQFAGYLYVCGALVYGLMQYKEVHKIPFYEWIIDRLVFVQILSILEPLHASLGWIRGGSALPSVFQLFGRSLFCFVLYCHMLNSILRLQLIGFSFHGVSLKLLDIHITFYHY
;
A
#
# COMPACT_ATOMS: atom_id res chain seq x y z
N MET A 1 -24.86 28.62 19.64
CA MET A 1 -26.02 27.71 19.69
C MET A 1 -25.55 26.48 20.43
N SER A 2 -26.14 26.10 21.57
CA SER A 2 -25.69 24.92 22.30
C SER A 2 -26.07 23.69 21.50
N SER A 3 -25.08 22.94 21.04
CA SER A 3 -25.29 21.66 20.39
C SER A 3 -25.91 20.67 21.39
N ASP A 4 -26.93 19.94 20.96
CA ASP A 4 -27.62 18.98 21.84
C ASP A 4 -26.64 17.92 22.35
N VAL A 5 -26.61 17.70 23.67
CA VAL A 5 -25.86 16.60 24.29
C VAL A 5 -26.55 15.30 23.87
N ILE A 6 -25.82 14.43 23.18
CA ILE A 6 -26.33 13.14 22.74
C ILE A 6 -25.98 12.05 23.75
N LEU A 7 -24.81 12.14 24.37
CA LEU A 7 -24.32 11.09 25.23
C LEU A 7 -23.59 11.67 26.45
N ASN A 8 -23.90 11.11 27.61
CA ASN A 8 -23.32 11.47 28.90
C ASN A 8 -22.86 10.18 29.58
N TYR A 9 -21.56 10.07 29.84
CA TYR A 9 -20.95 8.90 30.46
C TYR A 9 -19.83 9.33 31.40
N TYR A 10 -20.05 9.17 32.70
CA TYR A 10 -19.17 9.65 33.76
C TYR A 10 -18.79 11.12 33.55
N GLU A 11 -17.50 11.41 33.33
CA GLU A 11 -16.99 12.77 33.15
C GLU A 11 -16.95 13.21 31.68
N SER A 12 -17.40 12.35 30.75
CA SER A 12 -17.41 12.64 29.32
C SER A 12 -18.81 12.98 28.79
N LEU A 13 -18.90 14.11 28.08
CA LEU A 13 -20.10 14.59 27.42
C LEU A 13 -19.83 14.69 25.91
N LEU A 14 -20.68 14.05 25.10
CA LEU A 14 -20.62 14.14 23.65
C LEU A 14 -21.82 14.89 23.10
N HIS A 15 -21.54 15.87 22.26
CA HIS A 15 -22.54 16.65 21.54
C HIS A 15 -22.77 16.10 20.14
N ARG A 16 -23.89 16.51 19.52
CA ARG A 16 -24.23 16.11 18.14
C ARG A 16 -23.13 16.41 17.13
N ASP A 17 -22.51 17.57 17.26
CA ASP A 17 -21.48 18.03 16.33
C ASP A 17 -20.18 17.22 16.47
N ASP A 18 -19.94 16.58 17.62
CA ASP A 18 -18.76 15.72 17.80
C ASP A 18 -18.82 14.50 16.88
N LEU A 19 -20.02 13.92 16.72
CA LEU A 19 -20.25 12.72 15.90
C LEU A 19 -19.98 12.94 14.41
N ASP A 20 -19.98 14.18 13.94
CA ASP A 20 -19.65 14.48 12.54
C ASP A 20 -18.21 14.05 12.19
N THR A 21 -17.33 13.97 13.19
CA THR A 21 -15.94 13.53 13.01
C THR A 21 -15.76 12.02 12.86
N LEU A 22 -16.81 11.22 13.10
CA LEU A 22 -16.81 9.77 12.86
C LEU A 22 -17.10 9.39 11.40
N LYS A 23 -17.41 10.36 10.54
CA LYS A 23 -17.63 10.11 9.11
C LYS A 23 -16.32 9.67 8.44
N GLU A 24 -16.44 8.77 7.47
CA GLU A 24 -15.29 8.25 6.73
C GLU A 24 -14.49 9.37 6.07
N GLY A 25 -13.17 9.37 6.26
CA GLY A 25 -12.25 10.41 5.76
C GLY A 25 -12.08 11.63 6.67
N CYS A 26 -12.77 11.70 7.81
CA CYS A 26 -12.57 12.73 8.82
C CYS A 26 -11.62 12.25 9.94
N PHE A 27 -10.87 13.18 10.53
CA PHE A 27 -10.10 12.92 11.75
C PHE A 27 -11.03 12.94 12.96
N VAL A 28 -10.89 11.95 13.83
CA VAL A 28 -11.63 11.86 15.10
C VAL A 28 -11.20 13.01 16.02
N ASN A 29 -12.17 13.68 16.64
CA ASN A 29 -11.87 14.78 17.56
C ASN A 29 -11.50 14.31 18.97
N ASP A 30 -10.92 15.23 19.74
CA ASP A 30 -10.46 14.98 21.11
C ASP A 30 -11.61 14.58 22.06
N ASN A 31 -12.83 15.07 21.83
CA ASN A 31 -14.00 14.74 22.66
C ASN A 31 -14.38 13.26 22.53
N ILE A 32 -14.38 12.73 21.30
CA ILE A 32 -14.64 11.31 21.04
C ILE A 32 -13.52 10.44 21.58
N ILE A 33 -12.26 10.85 21.43
CA ILE A 33 -11.13 10.10 21.99
C ILE A 33 -11.23 10.05 23.51
N THR A 34 -11.51 11.19 24.16
CA THR A 34 -11.72 11.29 25.62
C THR A 34 -12.85 10.35 26.06
N PHE A 35 -14.00 10.42 25.39
CA PHE A 35 -15.12 9.53 25.66
C PHE A 35 -14.72 8.05 25.55
N HIS A 36 -13.97 7.68 24.52
CA HIS A 36 -13.56 6.30 24.32
C HIS A 36 -12.59 5.81 25.40
N LEU A 37 -11.62 6.65 25.79
CA LEU A 37 -10.69 6.31 26.87
C LEU A 37 -11.43 6.15 28.20
N GLU A 38 -12.40 7.03 28.49
CA GLU A 38 -13.25 6.94 29.68
C GLU A 38 -14.10 5.66 29.67
N TYR A 39 -14.69 5.33 28.52
CA TYR A 39 -15.41 4.09 28.33
C TYR A 39 -14.51 2.85 28.55
N LEU A 40 -13.31 2.83 27.98
CA LEU A 40 -12.37 1.72 28.15
C LEU A 40 -11.95 1.56 29.62
N ARG A 41 -11.68 2.68 30.31
CA ARG A 41 -11.31 2.72 31.73
C ARG A 41 -12.37 2.03 32.59
N HIS A 42 -13.64 2.35 32.37
CA HIS A 42 -14.74 1.85 33.19
C HIS A 42 -15.30 0.48 32.76
N THR A 43 -15.03 0.03 31.53
CA THR A 43 -15.57 -1.25 31.03
C THR A 43 -14.52 -2.35 30.95
N LYS A 44 -13.48 -2.17 30.15
CA LYS A 44 -12.48 -3.21 29.84
C LYS A 44 -11.30 -3.21 30.80
N LEU A 45 -10.93 -2.04 31.31
CA LEU A 45 -9.74 -1.85 32.13
C LEU A 45 -10.05 -1.57 33.61
N CYS A 46 -11.30 -1.79 34.04
CA CYS A 46 -11.72 -1.51 35.42
C CYS A 46 -10.95 -2.31 36.49
N HIS A 47 -10.33 -3.42 36.12
CA HIS A 47 -9.49 -4.25 37.01
C HIS A 47 -7.98 -4.11 36.72
N SER A 48 -7.60 -3.32 35.71
CA SER A 48 -6.22 -3.17 35.26
C SER A 48 -5.60 -1.91 35.86
N SER A 49 -5.09 -2.02 37.08
CA SER A 49 -4.39 -0.91 37.74
C SER A 49 -3.05 -0.57 37.09
N ASN A 50 -2.54 -1.38 36.17
CA ASN A 50 -1.19 -1.22 35.61
C ASN A 50 -1.15 -0.32 34.37
N ILE A 51 -2.31 0.11 33.88
CA ILE A 51 -2.43 0.89 32.64
C ILE A 51 -2.96 2.28 32.99
N LEU A 52 -2.24 3.32 32.62
CA LEU A 52 -2.68 4.71 32.74
C LEU A 52 -3.17 5.21 31.36
N LEU A 53 -4.47 5.47 31.26
CA LEU A 53 -5.07 6.13 30.10
C LEU A 53 -5.08 7.64 30.34
N MET A 54 -4.50 8.41 29.42
CA MET A 54 -4.42 9.86 29.54
C MET A 54 -5.23 10.54 28.44
N ASP A 55 -6.10 11.45 28.86
CA ASP A 55 -6.97 12.17 27.94
C ASP A 55 -6.14 13.08 27.02
N PRO A 56 -6.63 13.39 25.80
CA PRO A 56 -5.95 14.28 24.86
C PRO A 56 -5.59 15.64 25.46
N ALA A 57 -6.47 16.24 26.27
CA ALA A 57 -6.20 17.53 26.91
C ALA A 57 -5.05 17.44 27.94
N ALA A 58 -5.05 16.41 28.79
CA ALA A 58 -3.95 16.16 29.72
C ALA A 58 -2.65 15.86 28.97
N SER A 59 -2.73 15.09 27.89
CA SER A 59 -1.60 14.81 27.01
C SER A 59 -1.02 16.07 26.37
N GLN A 60 -1.86 17.04 25.97
CA GLN A 60 -1.44 18.34 25.44
C GLN A 60 -0.76 19.19 26.52
N LEU A 61 -1.30 19.20 27.73
CA LEU A 61 -0.72 19.95 28.86
C LEU A 61 0.68 19.42 29.21
N LEU A 62 0.87 18.10 29.26
CA LEU A 62 2.19 17.53 29.50
C LEU A 62 3.23 17.90 28.44
N LYS A 63 2.82 18.12 27.17
CA LYS A 63 3.75 18.58 26.12
C LYS A 63 4.30 19.98 26.39
N LEU A 64 3.55 20.81 27.12
CA LEU A 64 3.92 22.20 27.39
C LEU A 64 4.72 22.35 28.69
N MET A 65 4.87 21.26 29.45
CA MET A 65 5.56 21.22 30.73
C MET A 65 7.01 20.76 30.57
N ASP A 66 7.88 21.26 31.44
CA ASP A 66 9.24 20.73 31.61
C ASP A 66 9.23 19.39 32.36
N GLU A 67 10.35 18.68 32.33
CA GLU A 67 10.45 17.33 32.89
C GLU A 67 10.16 17.27 34.40
N GLU A 68 10.54 18.30 35.18
CA GLU A 68 10.24 18.34 36.62
C GLU A 68 8.74 18.53 36.85
N SER A 69 8.11 19.43 36.10
CA SER A 69 6.67 19.66 36.15
C SER A 69 5.87 18.42 35.73
N ILE A 70 6.31 17.69 34.72
CA ILE A 70 5.69 16.43 34.30
C ILE A 70 5.72 15.41 35.43
N ARG A 71 6.87 15.26 36.12
CA ARG A 71 7.00 14.33 37.26
C ARG A 71 6.05 14.70 38.39
N LEU A 72 5.92 15.98 38.72
CA LEU A 72 5.01 16.47 39.76
C LEU A 72 3.53 16.16 39.44
N VAL A 73 3.13 16.19 38.17
CA VAL A 73 1.77 15.88 37.73
C VAL A 73 1.52 14.37 37.67
N LEU A 74 2.53 13.58 37.28
CA LEU A 74 2.42 12.12 37.11
C LEU A 74 2.60 11.34 38.41
N ASP A 75 3.35 11.85 39.39
CA ASP A 75 3.59 11.17 40.67
C ASP A 75 2.28 10.88 41.45
N PRO A 76 1.30 11.80 41.54
CA PRO A 76 -0.01 11.50 42.15
C PRO A 76 -0.85 10.46 41.39
N LEU A 77 -0.56 10.21 40.11
CA LEU A 77 -1.23 9.20 39.29
C LEU A 77 -0.62 7.80 39.45
N GLU A 78 0.32 7.66 40.40
CA GLU A 78 1.08 6.44 40.65
C GLU A 78 1.81 5.95 39.38
N PHE A 79 2.25 6.86 38.52
CA PHE A 79 2.83 6.53 37.21
C PHE A 79 3.98 5.50 37.32
N LYS A 80 4.79 5.59 38.38
CA LYS A 80 5.93 4.67 38.61
C LYS A 80 5.52 3.21 38.87
N SER A 81 4.28 2.94 39.25
CA SER A 81 3.76 1.58 39.44
C SER A 81 2.89 1.11 38.26
N LYS A 82 2.82 1.88 37.18
CA LYS A 82 2.12 1.50 35.93
C LYS A 82 3.14 0.92 34.97
N ASP A 83 2.78 -0.18 34.33
CA ASP A 83 3.61 -0.82 33.29
C ASP A 83 3.45 -0.10 31.94
N TRP A 84 2.27 0.50 31.69
CA TRP A 84 1.94 1.11 30.41
C TRP A 84 1.20 2.43 30.59
N MET A 85 1.62 3.46 29.84
CA MET A 85 0.89 4.72 29.71
C MET A 85 0.48 4.92 28.26
N ILE A 86 -0.82 5.12 28.05
CA ILE A 86 -1.39 5.38 26.73
C ILE A 86 -1.83 6.85 26.72
N ASN A 87 -1.19 7.64 25.86
CA ASN A 87 -1.48 9.05 25.70
C ASN A 87 -1.71 9.39 24.21
N SER A 88 -2.34 10.53 23.95
CA SER A 88 -2.60 11.02 22.59
C SER A 88 -1.47 11.95 22.07
N THR A 89 -0.25 11.80 22.59
CA THR A 89 0.83 12.70 22.17
C THR A 89 1.24 12.41 20.73
N LYS A 90 1.31 13.46 19.91
CA LYS A 90 1.80 13.41 18.53
C LYS A 90 3.31 13.13 18.56
N CYS A 91 3.68 11.86 18.59
CA CYS A 91 5.05 11.44 18.33
C CYS A 91 5.22 11.29 16.82
N ILE A 92 6.25 11.95 16.27
CA ILE A 92 6.51 11.90 14.82
C ILE A 92 7.55 10.81 14.58
N HIS A 93 7.30 9.94 13.61
CA HIS A 93 8.33 8.99 13.19
C HIS A 93 9.34 9.71 12.27
N PRO A 94 10.64 9.68 12.60
CA PRO A 94 11.67 10.20 11.71
C PRO A 94 11.80 9.29 10.49
N ILE A 95 12.33 9.84 9.40
CA ILE A 95 12.73 9.00 8.25
C ILE A 95 13.99 8.24 8.65
N VAL A 96 13.93 6.91 8.58
CA VAL A 96 15.05 6.04 8.92
C VAL A 96 15.51 5.30 7.68
N TYR A 97 16.78 5.47 7.33
CA TYR A 97 17.43 4.68 6.30
C TYR A 97 18.11 3.48 6.93
N TRP A 98 17.96 2.30 6.36
CA TRP A 98 18.63 1.10 6.86
C TRP A 98 19.43 0.40 5.77
N GLY A 99 20.61 -0.08 6.13
CA GLY A 99 21.47 -0.90 5.28
C GLY A 99 22.14 -1.96 6.11
N GLN A 100 22.88 -2.86 5.48
CA GLN A 100 23.56 -3.93 6.17
C GLN A 100 24.88 -4.33 5.52
N SER A 101 25.75 -4.89 6.34
CA SER A 101 26.87 -5.73 5.95
C SER A 101 26.61 -7.15 6.47
N GLU A 102 27.49 -8.11 6.21
CA GLU A 102 27.41 -9.45 6.80
C GLU A 102 27.36 -9.38 8.34
N GLU A 103 28.07 -8.43 8.92
CA GLU A 103 28.31 -8.34 10.37
C GLU A 103 27.47 -7.31 11.12
N TYR A 104 26.94 -6.32 10.40
CA TYR A 104 26.33 -5.14 11.00
C TYR A 104 25.05 -4.73 10.29
N VAL A 105 24.14 -4.14 11.04
CA VAL A 105 23.01 -3.37 10.52
C VAL A 105 23.28 -1.89 10.80
N PHE A 106 23.07 -1.05 9.79
CA PHE A 106 23.24 0.38 9.89
C PHE A 106 21.87 1.05 9.84
N LEU A 107 21.59 1.94 10.79
CA LEU A 107 20.41 2.79 10.80
C LEU A 107 20.85 4.26 10.73
N SER A 108 20.37 5.01 9.75
CA SER A 108 20.57 6.46 9.65
C SER A 108 19.23 7.16 9.87
N ILE A 109 19.04 7.67 11.08
CA ILE A 109 17.83 8.34 11.54
C ILE A 109 17.95 9.83 11.20
N LYS A 110 17.14 10.32 10.27
CA LYS A 110 17.20 11.71 9.78
C LYS A 110 16.46 12.65 10.73
N VAL A 111 17.19 13.19 11.70
CA VAL A 111 16.74 14.21 12.63
C VAL A 111 17.82 15.29 12.71
N ALA A 112 17.48 16.52 12.29
CA ALA A 112 18.41 17.64 12.33
C ALA A 112 18.50 18.23 13.74
N ASN A 113 19.72 18.57 14.16
CA ASN A 113 20.07 19.05 15.50
C ASN A 113 19.45 18.19 16.61
N ALA A 114 19.58 16.87 16.47
CA ALA A 114 19.01 15.91 17.40
C ALA A 114 19.63 16.06 18.80
N ASN A 115 18.79 16.40 19.78
CA ASN A 115 19.07 16.20 21.19
C ASN A 115 18.48 14.85 21.61
N VAL A 116 19.34 13.88 21.87
CA VAL A 116 18.93 12.49 22.14
C VAL A 116 18.48 12.38 23.59
N ASP A 117 17.21 12.01 23.80
CA ASP A 117 16.65 11.79 25.13
C ASP A 117 17.04 10.40 25.65
N SER A 118 16.80 9.37 24.83
CA SER A 118 17.12 7.98 25.16
C SER A 118 17.27 7.11 23.91
N ILE A 119 18.33 6.31 23.86
CA ILE A 119 18.49 5.22 22.89
C ILE A 119 18.69 3.94 23.70
N VAL A 120 17.75 3.01 23.56
CA VAL A 120 17.80 1.70 24.20
C VAL A 120 18.01 0.66 23.11
N ILE A 121 19.13 -0.04 23.21
CA ILE A 121 19.51 -1.12 22.29
C ILE A 121 19.46 -2.39 23.12
N ASN A 122 18.45 -3.23 22.86
CA ASN A 122 18.33 -4.54 23.49
C ASN A 122 18.71 -5.64 22.47
N GLN A 123 18.64 -6.90 22.86
CA GLN A 123 18.95 -8.01 21.94
C GLN A 123 17.90 -8.14 20.83
N GLU A 124 16.62 -7.93 21.14
CA GLU A 124 15.51 -8.17 20.22
C GLU A 124 14.83 -6.89 19.73
N ASP A 125 15.02 -5.77 20.43
CA ASP A 125 14.34 -4.51 20.12
C ASP A 125 15.25 -3.27 20.24
N PHE A 126 14.84 -2.25 19.51
CA PHE A 126 15.45 -0.92 19.49
C PHE A 126 14.40 0.11 19.87
N MET A 127 14.73 1.01 20.79
CA MET A 127 13.90 2.18 21.10
C MET A 127 14.71 3.46 20.94
N PHE A 128 14.11 4.43 20.28
CA PHE A 128 14.72 5.74 20.02
C PHE A 128 13.76 6.85 20.41
N SER A 129 14.24 7.80 21.23
CA SER A 129 13.58 9.07 21.53
C SER A 129 14.59 10.21 21.40
N ALA A 130 14.25 11.23 20.63
CA ALA A 130 15.04 12.46 20.52
C ALA A 130 14.18 13.67 20.17
N MET A 131 14.58 14.84 20.66
CA MET A 131 14.08 16.12 20.22
C MET A 131 14.88 16.61 19.02
N GLY A 132 14.23 17.11 17.97
CA GLY A 132 14.93 17.63 16.80
C GLY A 132 14.14 18.66 16.02
N THR A 133 14.83 19.34 15.10
CA THR A 133 14.23 20.43 14.31
C THR A 133 13.75 19.90 12.96
N GLY A 134 12.44 19.87 12.75
CA GLY A 134 11.80 19.59 11.47
C GLY A 134 11.36 20.85 10.75
N ALA A 135 10.63 20.67 9.63
CA ALA A 135 10.05 21.78 8.86
C ALA A 135 9.06 22.61 9.71
N ASP A 136 8.33 21.96 10.61
CA ASP A 136 7.35 22.56 11.52
C ASP A 136 7.96 23.00 12.86
N GLY A 137 9.29 23.14 12.94
CA GLY A 137 10.01 23.51 14.16
C GLY A 137 10.46 22.31 15.00
N VAL A 138 10.70 22.54 16.29
CA VAL A 138 11.23 21.52 17.21
C VAL A 138 10.13 20.52 17.56
N ASN A 139 10.34 19.25 17.22
CA ASN A 139 9.41 18.15 17.44
C ASN A 139 10.10 16.99 18.15
N LYS A 140 9.30 16.22 18.90
CA LYS A 140 9.74 14.96 19.50
C LYS A 140 9.60 13.82 18.49
N TYR A 141 10.71 13.13 18.25
CA TYR A 141 10.78 11.96 17.38
C TYR A 141 10.95 10.71 18.21
N GLU A 142 10.06 9.74 18.00
CA GLU A 142 10.07 8.49 18.77
C GLU A 142 9.64 7.30 17.89
N PHE A 143 10.34 6.18 18.04
CA PHE A 143 9.94 4.90 17.44
C PHE A 143 10.58 3.71 18.14
N SER A 144 9.94 2.55 17.99
CA SER A 144 10.45 1.25 18.43
C SER A 144 10.39 0.23 17.28
N ILE A 145 11.43 -0.61 17.15
CA ILE A 145 11.45 -1.73 16.19
C ILE A 145 11.90 -3.01 16.88
N SER A 146 11.26 -4.13 16.54
CA SER A 146 11.75 -5.47 16.90
C SER A 146 12.55 -6.03 15.74
N TYR A 147 13.80 -6.41 15.98
CA TYR A 147 14.74 -6.86 14.95
C TYR A 147 14.29 -8.16 14.28
N TYR A 148 14.77 -8.38 13.06
CA TYR A 148 14.55 -9.66 12.36
C TYR A 148 15.30 -10.82 13.04
N LEU A 149 16.54 -10.56 13.46
CA LEU A 149 17.37 -11.49 14.24
C LEU A 149 18.03 -10.73 15.39
N PRO A 150 18.43 -11.43 16.48
CA PRO A 150 19.04 -10.76 17.60
C PRO A 150 20.36 -10.07 17.25
N ILE A 151 20.66 -9.02 18.01
CA ILE A 151 21.91 -8.26 17.94
C ILE A 151 22.68 -8.37 19.26
N ILE A 152 23.94 -7.96 19.24
CA ILE A 152 24.79 -7.83 20.42
C ILE A 152 24.77 -6.35 20.86
N PRO A 153 24.06 -6.00 21.95
CA PRO A 153 23.97 -4.61 22.41
C PRO A 153 25.33 -4.01 22.77
N GLU A 154 26.23 -4.80 23.34
CA GLU A 154 27.52 -4.35 23.87
C GLU A 154 28.49 -3.88 22.78
N GLU A 155 28.39 -4.46 21.58
CA GLU A 155 29.19 -4.10 20.41
C GLU A 155 28.50 -3.07 19.51
N SER A 156 27.25 -2.71 19.83
CA SER A 156 26.46 -1.75 19.08
C SER A 156 26.81 -0.33 19.51
N ARG A 157 26.98 0.57 18.54
CA ARG A 157 27.39 1.96 18.77
C ARG A 157 26.52 2.92 17.99
N TYR A 158 26.36 4.14 18.50
CA TYR A 158 25.70 5.21 17.76
C TYR A 158 26.58 6.47 17.74
N VAL A 159 26.38 7.28 16.70
CA VAL A 159 27.05 8.56 16.50
C VAL A 159 25.99 9.59 16.14
N VAL A 160 25.93 10.65 16.92
CA VAL A 160 25.05 11.79 16.67
C VAL A 160 25.79 12.80 15.80
N THR A 161 25.20 13.17 14.67
CA THR A 161 25.67 14.24 13.78
C THR A 161 24.64 15.37 13.78
N SER A 162 25.02 16.57 13.33
CA SER A 162 24.11 17.71 13.21
C SER A 162 22.88 17.46 12.32
N LEU A 163 22.92 16.47 11.43
CA LEU A 163 21.84 16.17 10.47
C LEU A 163 21.15 14.82 10.70
N SER A 164 21.76 13.92 11.46
CA SER A 164 21.25 12.56 11.63
C SER A 164 21.89 11.84 12.80
N VAL A 165 21.18 10.88 13.36
CA VAL A 165 21.72 9.89 14.31
C VAL A 165 22.01 8.61 13.54
N ASN A 166 23.29 8.22 13.50
CA ASN A 166 23.74 7.02 12.82
C ASN A 166 24.02 5.92 13.84
N VAL A 167 23.30 4.82 13.76
CA VAL A 167 23.41 3.66 14.64
C VAL A 167 24.04 2.51 13.86
N LYS A 168 25.03 1.86 14.46
CA LYS A 168 25.68 0.64 13.97
C LYS A 168 25.39 -0.47 14.96
N LEU A 169 24.52 -1.39 14.56
CA LEU A 169 24.10 -2.53 15.36
C LEU A 169 24.91 -3.76 14.96
N ARG A 170 25.51 -4.43 15.93
CA ARG A 170 26.26 -5.67 15.70
C ARG A 170 25.30 -6.85 15.64
N LYS A 171 25.25 -7.56 14.51
CA LYS A 171 24.46 -8.80 14.43
C LYS A 171 25.08 -9.86 15.33
N GLU A 172 24.26 -10.64 16.01
CA GLU A 172 24.75 -11.81 16.73
C GLU A 172 25.34 -12.85 15.77
N LEU A 173 24.67 -13.04 14.61
CA LEU A 173 25.11 -13.94 13.56
C LEU A 173 25.46 -13.17 12.28
N LYS A 174 26.58 -13.55 11.65
CA LYS A 174 26.91 -13.07 10.30
C LYS A 174 25.92 -13.66 9.31
N ASP A 175 24.92 -12.89 8.92
CA ASP A 175 23.85 -13.32 8.02
C ASP A 175 23.29 -12.13 7.26
N SER A 176 22.71 -12.37 6.09
CA SER A 176 22.05 -11.34 5.28
C SER A 176 20.57 -11.26 5.63
N TRP A 177 20.16 -10.14 6.22
CA TRP A 177 18.79 -9.90 6.65
C TRP A 177 17.90 -9.55 5.45
N SER A 178 16.85 -10.33 5.19
CA SER A 178 15.87 -10.01 4.14
C SER A 178 14.97 -8.83 4.52
N ARG A 179 14.81 -8.57 5.81
CA ARG A 179 14.02 -7.48 6.39
C ARG A 179 14.65 -6.98 7.69
N LEU A 180 14.32 -5.75 8.08
CA LEU A 180 14.80 -5.16 9.34
C LEU A 180 14.02 -5.67 10.56
N THR A 181 12.72 -5.97 10.38
CA THR A 181 11.79 -6.28 11.47
C THR A 181 11.41 -7.76 11.54
N LEU A 182 11.09 -8.26 12.74
CA LEU A 182 10.60 -9.63 12.93
C LEU A 182 9.35 -9.92 12.09
N GLY A 183 8.36 -9.02 12.16
CA GLY A 183 7.14 -9.10 11.36
C GLY A 183 7.35 -8.66 9.90
N ASN A 184 6.49 -9.16 9.00
CA ASN A 184 6.48 -8.78 7.58
C ASN A 184 5.78 -7.42 7.31
N GLN A 185 5.59 -6.59 8.34
CA GLN A 185 4.95 -5.29 8.21
C GLN A 185 5.94 -4.26 7.67
N ARG A 186 5.60 -3.63 6.56
CA ARG A 186 6.42 -2.54 6.00
C ARG A 186 6.17 -1.24 6.77
N LEU A 187 7.18 -0.76 7.48
CA LEU A 187 7.17 0.53 8.17
C LEU A 187 7.27 1.68 7.15
N PRO A 188 6.28 2.58 7.02
CA PRO A 188 6.28 3.63 5.98
C PRO A 188 7.43 4.64 6.08
N TRP A 189 7.96 4.80 7.29
CA TRP A 189 9.05 5.73 7.63
C TRP A 189 10.44 5.09 7.52
N VAL A 190 10.53 3.77 7.29
CA VAL A 190 11.79 3.04 7.07
C VAL A 190 12.05 2.85 5.57
N ARG A 191 13.25 3.19 5.11
CA ARG A 191 13.67 3.10 3.70
C ARG A 191 15.03 2.41 3.57
N PRO A 192 15.30 1.67 2.48
CA PRO A 192 16.64 1.16 2.22
C PRO A 192 17.66 2.30 2.03
N ASP A 193 18.84 2.16 2.61
CA ASP A 193 20.00 3.03 2.40
C ASP A 193 20.80 2.53 1.20
N PHE A 194 20.56 3.10 0.02
CA PHE A 194 21.24 2.70 -1.22
C PHE A 194 22.71 3.16 -1.27
N ASP A 195 23.09 4.19 -0.50
CA ASP A 195 24.47 4.70 -0.48
C ASP A 195 25.42 3.75 0.28
N ARG A 196 24.88 2.98 1.24
CA ARG A 196 25.60 1.97 2.02
C ARG A 196 25.48 0.55 1.44
N TYR A 197 24.77 0.38 0.34
CA TYR A 197 24.68 -0.87 -0.42
C TYR A 197 25.91 -1.00 -1.34
N GLN A 198 27.10 -1.07 -0.75
CA GLN A 198 28.31 -1.33 -1.53
C GLN A 198 28.36 -2.83 -1.85
N PHE A 199 28.15 -3.15 -3.13
CA PHE A 199 28.48 -4.46 -3.69
C PHE A 199 29.97 -4.69 -3.45
N ASN A 200 30.31 -5.68 -2.62
CA ASN A 200 31.68 -6.16 -2.49
C ASN A 200 32.01 -6.97 -3.75
N ASP A 201 32.64 -6.33 -4.73
CA ASP A 201 33.42 -6.99 -5.74
C ASP A 201 34.74 -6.22 -5.90
N SER A 202 35.84 -6.95 -5.92
CA SER A 202 37.24 -6.52 -6.10
C SER A 202 38.01 -5.94 -4.89
N ASP A 203 38.79 -6.85 -4.28
CA ASP A 203 40.25 -6.74 -4.17
C ASP A 203 40.86 -5.87 -3.05
N LEU A 204 41.38 -6.51 -2.01
CA LEU A 204 42.81 -6.89 -1.84
C LEU A 204 43.60 -5.79 -1.13
N GLU A 205 43.86 -5.98 0.18
CA GLU A 205 45.21 -6.13 0.74
C GLU A 205 45.18 -6.10 2.28
N ASN A 206 45.69 -7.20 2.86
CA ASN A 206 46.37 -7.33 4.16
C ASN A 206 45.85 -6.52 5.36
N ASN A 207 45.34 -7.23 6.37
CA ASN A 207 46.18 -7.66 7.48
C ASN A 207 45.44 -8.67 8.37
N GLU A 208 46.15 -9.76 8.65
CA GLU A 208 45.78 -10.86 9.53
C GLU A 208 45.68 -10.36 10.98
N GLU A 209 44.55 -10.58 11.65
CA GLU A 209 44.55 -10.85 13.09
C GLU A 209 43.54 -11.96 13.42
N GLU A 210 44.10 -12.98 14.05
CA GLU A 210 43.62 -14.28 14.43
C GLU A 210 42.31 -14.26 15.24
N CYS A 211 41.19 -14.72 14.64
CA CYS A 211 39.97 -15.04 15.38
C CYS A 211 39.91 -16.54 15.67
N LEU A 212 40.07 -16.87 16.96
CA LEU A 212 39.96 -18.21 17.53
C LEU A 212 38.63 -18.89 17.16
N LYS A 213 38.73 -20.09 16.58
CA LYS A 213 37.60 -20.95 16.20
C LYS A 213 36.96 -21.58 17.44
N VAL A 214 35.78 -21.10 17.83
CA VAL A 214 34.86 -21.89 18.66
C VAL A 214 33.87 -22.58 17.74
N ASN A 215 34.02 -23.90 17.58
CA ASN A 215 33.05 -24.73 16.87
C ASN A 215 31.79 -24.87 17.75
N VAL A 216 30.85 -23.95 17.59
CA VAL A 216 29.47 -24.17 18.03
C VAL A 216 28.77 -24.91 16.91
N VAL A 217 28.48 -26.20 17.13
CA VAL A 217 27.68 -26.99 16.20
C VAL A 217 26.26 -26.45 16.27
N HIS A 218 25.90 -25.63 15.29
CA HIS A 218 24.53 -25.22 15.04
C HIS A 218 23.87 -26.15 14.01
N PRO A 219 22.55 -26.39 14.15
CA PRO A 219 21.80 -27.32 13.30
C PRO A 219 21.99 -27.01 11.80
N SER A 220 22.02 -28.10 11.02
CA SER A 220 22.39 -28.08 9.61
C SER A 220 21.48 -27.15 8.80
N LYS A 221 22.01 -26.60 7.70
CA LYS A 221 21.23 -25.86 6.68
C LYS A 221 19.93 -26.58 6.32
N GLU A 222 19.98 -27.90 6.30
CA GLU A 222 18.86 -28.79 5.99
C GLU A 222 17.73 -28.75 7.04
N GLU A 223 18.05 -28.56 8.31
CA GLU A 223 17.06 -28.46 9.40
C GLU A 223 16.39 -27.07 9.41
N ARG A 224 17.14 -26.02 9.04
CA ARG A 224 16.62 -24.66 8.85
C ARG A 224 15.74 -24.55 7.61
N ASP A 225 16.13 -25.19 6.52
CA ASP A 225 15.34 -25.24 5.28
C ASP A 225 14.03 -25.99 5.52
N LYS A 226 14.02 -27.05 6.34
CA LYS A 226 12.79 -27.74 6.78
C LYS A 226 11.89 -26.82 7.60
N HIS A 227 12.44 -26.11 8.59
CA HIS A 227 11.63 -25.19 9.40
C HIS A 227 11.03 -24.05 8.56
N ASN A 228 11.81 -23.47 7.64
CA ASN A 228 11.33 -22.45 6.72
C ASN A 228 10.27 -23.00 5.76
N ALA A 229 10.45 -24.24 5.27
CA ALA A 229 9.46 -24.91 4.43
C ALA A 229 8.16 -25.21 5.20
N GLU A 230 8.24 -25.63 6.47
CA GLU A 230 7.08 -25.83 7.33
C GLU A 230 6.32 -24.53 7.56
N GLN A 231 7.02 -23.43 7.85
CA GLN A 231 6.40 -22.09 7.98
C GLN A 231 5.75 -21.63 6.67
N MET A 232 6.41 -21.88 5.54
CA MET A 232 5.86 -21.54 4.22
C MET A 232 4.60 -22.34 3.91
N MET A 233 4.55 -23.63 4.27
CA MET A 233 3.34 -24.45 4.12
C MET A 233 2.17 -23.95 4.98
N LEU A 234 2.44 -23.43 6.19
CA LEU A 234 1.40 -22.85 7.04
C LEU A 234 0.82 -21.58 6.43
N ILE A 235 1.65 -20.71 5.86
CA ILE A 235 1.22 -19.49 5.17
C ILE A 235 0.39 -19.82 3.94
N ASP A 236 0.86 -20.75 3.10
CA ASP A 236 0.12 -21.21 1.92
C ASP A 236 -1.25 -21.78 2.34
N ALA A 237 -1.34 -22.48 3.48
CA ALA A 237 -2.60 -22.98 4.02
C ALA A 237 -3.53 -21.85 4.49
N GLU A 238 -3.01 -20.82 5.19
CA GLU A 238 -3.79 -19.64 5.58
C GLU A 238 -4.31 -18.85 4.38
N GLU A 239 -3.46 -18.62 3.37
CA GLU A 239 -3.84 -17.96 2.12
C GLU A 239 -4.89 -18.79 1.36
N TRP A 240 -4.73 -20.11 1.32
CA TRP A 240 -5.70 -21.02 0.72
C TRP A 240 -7.05 -20.98 1.45
N GLU A 241 -7.05 -20.95 2.77
CA GLU A 241 -8.27 -20.82 3.56
C GLU A 241 -8.95 -19.45 3.33
N ALA A 242 -8.19 -18.37 3.27
CA ALA A 242 -8.70 -17.04 2.93
C ALA A 242 -9.33 -17.02 1.53
N PHE A 243 -8.68 -17.68 0.56
CA PHE A 243 -9.21 -17.86 -0.79
C PHE A 243 -10.47 -18.72 -0.83
N LEU A 244 -10.53 -19.84 -0.10
CA LEU A 244 -11.73 -20.65 0.02
C LEU A 244 -12.87 -19.85 0.65
N ASN A 245 -12.59 -19.04 1.68
CA ASN A 245 -13.59 -18.17 2.29
C ASN A 245 -14.08 -17.08 1.32
N LEU A 246 -13.23 -16.63 0.40
CA LEU A 246 -13.62 -15.72 -0.68
C LEU A 246 -14.54 -16.41 -1.70
N ILE A 247 -14.27 -17.67 -2.06
CA ILE A 247 -15.09 -18.48 -2.97
C ILE A 247 -16.38 -18.98 -2.33
N LYS A 248 -16.47 -19.10 -0.99
CA LYS A 248 -17.73 -19.46 -0.32
C LYS A 248 -18.86 -18.46 -0.56
N ASN A 249 -18.54 -17.22 -0.94
CA ASN A 249 -19.55 -16.21 -1.23
C ASN A 249 -20.02 -16.32 -2.70
N PRO A 250 -21.28 -16.72 -2.96
CA PRO A 250 -21.79 -16.89 -4.33
C PRO A 250 -21.78 -15.58 -5.13
N LEU A 251 -21.93 -14.43 -4.47
CA LEU A 251 -21.84 -13.12 -5.12
C LEU A 251 -20.43 -12.84 -5.63
N THR A 252 -19.40 -13.21 -4.85
CA THR A 252 -18.00 -13.04 -5.25
C THR A 252 -17.65 -13.92 -6.45
N ILE A 253 -18.13 -15.17 -6.47
CA ILE A 253 -17.95 -16.06 -7.63
C ILE A 253 -18.62 -15.46 -8.87
N TYR A 254 -19.85 -14.97 -8.74
CA TYR A 254 -20.56 -14.32 -9.83
C TYR A 254 -19.79 -13.12 -10.39
N LEU A 255 -19.34 -12.19 -9.53
CA LEU A 255 -18.60 -11.00 -9.95
C LEU A 255 -17.25 -11.36 -10.60
N PHE A 256 -16.57 -12.38 -10.07
CA PHE A 256 -15.33 -12.89 -10.65
C PHE A 256 -15.57 -13.47 -12.06
N LEU A 257 -16.54 -14.38 -12.20
CA LEU A 257 -16.89 -14.98 -13.49
C LEU A 257 -17.34 -13.93 -14.50
N PHE A 258 -18.13 -12.94 -14.06
CA PHE A 258 -18.54 -11.82 -14.89
C PHE A 258 -17.33 -11.04 -15.43
N ASN A 259 -16.35 -10.71 -14.58
CA ASN A 259 -15.13 -10.03 -15.00
C ASN A 259 -14.28 -10.87 -15.97
N VAL A 260 -14.21 -12.19 -15.76
CA VAL A 260 -13.52 -13.12 -16.67
C VAL A 260 -14.19 -13.15 -18.04
N VAL A 261 -15.53 -13.23 -18.09
CA VAL A 261 -16.30 -13.20 -19.34
C VAL A 261 -16.11 -11.86 -20.07
N GLN A 262 -16.12 -10.73 -19.35
CA GLN A 262 -15.84 -9.41 -19.92
C GLN A 262 -14.46 -9.33 -20.53
N PHE A 263 -13.44 -9.75 -19.79
CA PHE A 263 -12.05 -9.75 -20.27
C PHE A 263 -11.89 -10.62 -21.51
N ALA A 264 -12.38 -11.86 -21.49
CA ALA A 264 -12.31 -12.77 -22.62
C ALA A 264 -13.06 -12.25 -23.85
N GLY A 265 -14.23 -11.64 -23.65
CA GLY A 265 -15.04 -11.04 -24.73
C GLY A 265 -14.32 -9.88 -25.42
N TYR A 266 -13.79 -8.93 -24.65
CA TYR A 266 -13.02 -7.81 -25.22
C TYR A 266 -11.71 -8.25 -25.85
N LEU A 267 -10.98 -9.19 -25.23
CA LEU A 267 -9.76 -9.75 -25.80
C LEU A 267 -10.02 -10.42 -27.15
N TYR A 268 -11.10 -11.18 -27.27
CA TYR A 268 -11.52 -11.82 -28.51
C TYR A 268 -11.86 -10.78 -29.59
N VAL A 269 -12.69 -9.78 -29.29
CA VAL A 269 -13.08 -8.74 -30.25
C VAL A 269 -11.85 -7.97 -30.73
N CYS A 270 -10.97 -7.54 -29.81
CA CYS A 270 -9.74 -6.85 -30.15
C CYS A 270 -8.79 -7.72 -31.00
N GLY A 271 -8.55 -8.97 -30.58
CA GLY A 271 -7.68 -9.89 -31.30
C GLY A 271 -8.20 -10.20 -32.70
N ALA A 272 -9.51 -10.42 -32.83
CA ALA A 272 -10.14 -10.67 -34.11
C ALA A 272 -10.06 -9.43 -35.02
N LEU A 273 -10.29 -8.21 -34.49
CA LEU A 273 -10.13 -6.97 -35.26
C LEU A 273 -8.70 -6.79 -35.77
N VAL A 274 -7.69 -6.99 -34.91
CA VAL A 274 -6.28 -6.90 -35.30
C VAL A 274 -5.95 -7.94 -36.37
N TYR A 275 -6.37 -9.19 -36.17
CA TYR A 275 -6.19 -10.25 -37.15
C TYR A 275 -6.85 -9.91 -38.49
N GLY A 276 -8.09 -9.42 -38.46
CA GLY A 276 -8.82 -9.05 -39.67
C GLY A 276 -8.21 -7.87 -40.41
N LEU A 277 -7.65 -6.89 -39.69
CA LEU A 277 -6.90 -5.77 -40.26
C LEU A 277 -5.61 -6.24 -40.97
N MET A 278 -4.94 -7.26 -40.43
CA MET A 278 -3.70 -7.79 -40.99
C MET A 278 -3.92 -8.73 -42.18
N GLN A 279 -5.02 -9.50 -42.19
CA GLN A 279 -5.22 -10.57 -43.17
C GLN A 279 -6.13 -10.22 -44.34
N TYR A 280 -7.21 -9.45 -44.11
CA TYR A 280 -8.19 -9.21 -45.16
C TYR A 280 -7.81 -8.02 -46.05
N LYS A 281 -7.77 -8.26 -47.36
CA LYS A 281 -7.75 -7.20 -48.37
C LYS A 281 -9.07 -6.42 -48.33
N GLU A 282 -9.01 -5.15 -48.71
CA GLU A 282 -10.10 -4.16 -48.57
C GLU A 282 -11.51 -4.67 -48.95
N VAL A 283 -11.64 -5.48 -50.01
CA VAL A 283 -12.93 -6.00 -50.50
C VAL A 283 -13.62 -7.00 -49.54
N HIS A 284 -12.88 -7.74 -48.73
CA HIS A 284 -13.43 -8.73 -47.79
C HIS A 284 -13.59 -8.18 -46.36
N LYS A 285 -13.22 -6.92 -46.11
CA LYS A 285 -13.30 -6.31 -44.78
C LYS A 285 -14.74 -6.05 -44.33
N ILE A 286 -15.65 -5.74 -45.24
CA ILE A 286 -17.05 -5.37 -44.93
C ILE A 286 -17.82 -6.49 -44.22
N PRO A 287 -17.96 -7.71 -44.77
CA PRO A 287 -18.70 -8.79 -44.10
C PRO A 287 -18.00 -9.26 -42.81
N PHE A 288 -16.67 -9.14 -42.73
CA PHE A 288 -15.92 -9.40 -41.51
C PHE A 288 -16.24 -8.39 -40.40
N TYR A 289 -16.34 -7.10 -40.76
CA TYR A 289 -16.68 -6.04 -39.81
C TYR A 289 -18.10 -6.15 -39.30
N GLU A 290 -19.08 -6.44 -40.16
CA GLU A 290 -20.46 -6.72 -39.74
C GLU A 290 -20.50 -7.89 -38.74
N TRP A 291 -19.75 -8.95 -39.01
CA TRP A 291 -19.61 -10.08 -38.10
C TRP A 291 -19.01 -9.67 -36.75
N ILE A 292 -17.95 -8.86 -36.71
CA ILE A 292 -17.35 -8.44 -35.43
C ILE A 292 -18.26 -7.49 -34.64
N ILE A 293 -19.00 -6.61 -35.30
CA ILE A 293 -19.83 -5.59 -34.66
C ILE A 293 -20.87 -6.22 -33.73
N ASP A 294 -21.53 -7.30 -34.13
CA ASP A 294 -22.53 -7.98 -33.30
C ASP A 294 -21.94 -8.50 -31.98
N ARG A 295 -20.70 -9.01 -32.00
CA ARG A 295 -19.99 -9.45 -30.78
C ARG A 295 -19.60 -8.27 -29.90
N LEU A 296 -19.14 -7.18 -30.51
CA LEU A 296 -18.80 -5.97 -29.79
C LEU A 296 -20.01 -5.40 -29.06
N VAL A 297 -21.18 -5.34 -29.72
CA VAL A 297 -22.44 -4.91 -29.11
C VAL A 297 -22.82 -5.79 -27.92
N PHE A 298 -22.68 -7.12 -28.04
CA PHE A 298 -22.98 -8.03 -26.95
C PHE A 298 -22.13 -7.77 -25.70
N VAL A 299 -20.81 -7.66 -25.86
CA VAL A 299 -19.87 -7.38 -24.74
C VAL A 299 -20.14 -5.98 -24.14
N GLN A 300 -20.54 -5.02 -24.98
CA GLN A 300 -20.89 -3.67 -24.55
C GLN A 300 -22.17 -3.62 -23.70
N ILE A 301 -23.21 -4.37 -24.10
CA ILE A 301 -24.45 -4.50 -23.33
C ILE A 301 -24.16 -5.11 -21.96
N LEU A 302 -23.37 -6.18 -21.92
CA LEU A 302 -22.99 -6.80 -20.65
C LEU A 302 -22.21 -5.82 -19.75
N SER A 303 -21.39 -4.93 -20.32
CA SER A 303 -20.58 -3.98 -19.55
C SER A 303 -21.42 -2.92 -18.82
N ILE A 304 -22.67 -2.68 -19.25
CA ILE A 304 -23.62 -1.79 -18.54
C ILE A 304 -23.98 -2.33 -17.15
N LEU A 305 -23.84 -3.64 -16.93
CA LEU A 305 -24.07 -4.26 -15.63
C LEU A 305 -23.00 -3.87 -14.59
N GLU A 306 -21.80 -3.43 -15.01
CA GLU A 306 -20.72 -3.02 -14.08
C GLU A 306 -21.12 -1.82 -13.20
N PRO A 307 -21.57 -0.67 -13.75
CA PRO A 307 -22.14 0.41 -12.94
C PRO A 307 -23.33 -0.01 -12.09
N LEU A 308 -24.15 -0.96 -12.57
CA LEU A 308 -25.29 -1.47 -11.81
C LEU A 308 -24.84 -2.25 -10.58
N HIS A 309 -23.85 -3.14 -10.71
CA HIS A 309 -23.24 -3.84 -9.57
C HIS A 309 -22.65 -2.88 -8.53
N ALA A 310 -22.02 -1.79 -9.00
CA ALA A 310 -21.51 -0.74 -8.12
C ALA A 310 -22.65 0.03 -7.41
N SER A 311 -23.74 0.34 -8.13
CA SER A 311 -24.90 1.04 -7.58
C SER A 311 -25.71 0.20 -6.57
N LEU A 312 -25.69 -1.12 -6.72
CA LEU A 312 -26.32 -2.08 -5.81
C LEU A 312 -25.46 -2.38 -4.57
N GLY A 313 -24.29 -1.76 -4.45
CA GLY A 313 -23.40 -1.93 -3.29
C GLY A 313 -22.71 -3.29 -3.22
N TRP A 314 -22.65 -4.04 -4.33
CA TRP A 314 -22.01 -5.36 -4.39
C TRP A 314 -20.47 -5.28 -4.42
N ILE A 315 -19.92 -4.09 -4.62
CA ILE A 315 -18.48 -3.81 -4.70
C ILE A 315 -18.05 -3.07 -3.44
N ARG A 316 -16.99 -3.55 -2.77
CA ARG A 316 -16.36 -2.87 -1.64
C ARG A 316 -15.66 -1.60 -2.14
N GLY A 317 -16.31 -0.43 -2.03
CA GLY A 317 -15.74 0.84 -2.50
C GLY A 317 -16.71 2.00 -2.77
N GLY A 318 -18.00 1.85 -2.47
CA GLY A 318 -18.95 2.95 -2.20
C GLY A 318 -19.30 3.95 -3.31
N SER A 319 -18.57 3.99 -4.41
CA SER A 319 -18.85 4.92 -5.52
C SER A 319 -18.98 4.16 -6.84
N ALA A 320 -20.08 4.39 -7.55
CA ALA A 320 -20.28 3.89 -8.91
C ALA A 320 -19.41 4.65 -9.95
N LEU A 321 -18.76 5.72 -9.50
CA LEU A 321 -18.01 6.67 -10.30
C LEU A 321 -16.82 6.02 -11.06
N PRO A 322 -15.97 5.18 -10.43
CA PRO A 322 -14.89 4.47 -11.13
C PRO A 322 -15.40 3.49 -12.20
N SER A 323 -16.47 2.74 -11.90
CA SER A 323 -17.08 1.80 -12.85
C SER A 323 -17.70 2.51 -14.06
N VAL A 324 -18.28 3.68 -13.86
CA VAL A 324 -18.78 4.53 -14.95
C VAL A 324 -17.61 5.02 -15.82
N PHE A 325 -16.53 5.55 -15.23
CA PHE A 325 -15.36 5.97 -15.99
C PHE A 325 -14.71 4.81 -16.76
N GLN A 326 -14.66 3.62 -16.18
CA GLN A 326 -14.12 2.43 -16.82
C GLN A 326 -14.98 2.00 -18.02
N LEU A 327 -16.31 2.02 -17.89
CA LEU A 327 -17.24 1.79 -18.99
C LEU A 327 -17.05 2.83 -20.11
N PHE A 328 -16.97 4.12 -19.75
CA PHE A 328 -16.75 5.20 -20.72
C PHE A 328 -15.42 5.03 -21.47
N GLY A 329 -14.33 4.69 -20.77
CA GLY A 329 -13.01 4.47 -21.38
C GLY A 329 -13.02 3.33 -22.40
N ARG A 330 -13.66 2.21 -22.07
CA ARG A 330 -13.83 1.07 -23.01
C ARG A 330 -14.73 1.43 -24.19
N SER A 331 -15.83 2.14 -23.92
CA SER A 331 -16.78 2.59 -24.95
C SER A 331 -16.13 3.55 -25.94
N LEU A 332 -15.26 4.45 -25.47
CA LEU A 332 -14.53 5.39 -26.31
C LEU A 332 -13.57 4.67 -27.26
N PHE A 333 -12.84 3.68 -26.75
CA PHE A 333 -11.94 2.86 -27.58
C PHE A 333 -12.71 2.10 -28.67
N CYS A 334 -13.84 1.48 -28.30
CA CYS A 334 -14.71 0.78 -29.24
C CYS A 334 -15.36 1.73 -30.25
N PHE A 335 -15.70 2.96 -29.84
CA PHE A 335 -16.22 4.00 -30.74
C PHE A 335 -15.16 4.47 -31.75
N VAL A 336 -13.92 4.68 -31.31
CA VAL A 336 -12.81 5.04 -32.21
C VAL A 336 -12.56 3.92 -33.23
N LEU A 337 -12.58 2.67 -32.79
CA LEU A 337 -12.48 1.50 -33.68
C LEU A 337 -13.64 1.44 -34.67
N TYR A 338 -14.88 1.64 -34.20
CA TYR A 338 -16.07 1.69 -35.05
C TYR A 338 -15.97 2.81 -36.10
N CYS A 339 -15.56 4.02 -35.71
CA CYS A 339 -15.34 5.13 -36.63
C CYS A 339 -14.24 4.84 -37.65
N HIS A 340 -13.15 4.19 -37.25
CA HIS A 340 -12.08 3.76 -38.17
C HIS A 340 -12.58 2.72 -39.17
N MET A 341 -13.39 1.75 -38.71
CA MET A 341 -14.04 0.76 -39.57
C MET A 341 -15.02 1.43 -40.55
N LEU A 342 -15.87 2.33 -40.08
CA LEU A 342 -16.84 3.06 -40.90
C LEU A 342 -16.17 3.93 -41.96
N ASN A 343 -15.08 4.63 -41.61
CA ASN A 343 -14.30 5.44 -42.54
C ASN A 343 -13.62 4.57 -43.62
N SER A 344 -13.13 3.39 -43.25
CA SER A 344 -12.57 2.43 -44.20
C SER A 344 -13.65 1.90 -45.17
N ILE A 345 -14.85 1.59 -44.66
CA ILE A 345 -16.00 1.16 -45.47
C ILE A 345 -16.44 2.29 -46.43
N LEU A 346 -16.57 3.52 -45.95
CA LEU A 346 -16.94 4.69 -46.77
C LEU A 346 -15.91 4.98 -47.87
N ARG A 347 -14.61 4.89 -47.56
CA ARG A 347 -13.54 5.02 -48.57
C ARG A 347 -13.63 3.93 -49.63
N LEU A 348 -13.91 2.69 -49.25
CA LEU A 348 -14.10 1.58 -50.17
C LEU A 348 -15.32 1.76 -51.08
N GLN A 349 -16.44 2.21 -50.54
CA GLN A 349 -17.64 2.51 -51.32
C GLN A 349 -17.38 3.67 -52.30
N LEU A 350 -16.74 4.75 -51.87
CA LEU A 350 -16.36 5.88 -52.74
C LEU A 350 -15.40 5.45 -53.87
N ILE A 351 -14.42 4.59 -53.58
CA ILE A 351 -13.52 4.03 -54.59
C ILE A 351 -14.29 3.12 -55.55
N GLY A 352 -15.22 2.28 -55.05
CA GLY A 352 -16.10 1.45 -55.88
C GLY A 352 -16.99 2.27 -56.82
N PHE A 353 -17.58 3.37 -56.35
CA PHE A 353 -18.34 4.31 -57.17
C PHE A 353 -17.46 5.03 -58.21
N SER A 354 -16.22 5.40 -57.83
CA SER A 354 -15.26 5.99 -58.76
C SER A 354 -14.82 5.01 -59.86
N PHE A 355 -14.56 3.74 -59.51
CA PHE A 355 -14.23 2.71 -60.50
C PHE A 355 -15.40 2.35 -61.42
N HIS A 356 -16.64 2.32 -60.92
CA HIS A 356 -17.82 2.11 -61.77
C HIS A 356 -18.07 3.30 -62.71
N GLY A 357 -17.85 4.53 -62.22
CA GLY A 357 -17.92 5.76 -63.02
C GLY A 357 -16.79 5.90 -64.06
N VAL A 358 -15.60 5.37 -63.79
CA VAL A 358 -14.47 5.31 -64.75
C VAL A 358 -14.65 4.15 -65.75
N SER A 359 -15.20 3.01 -65.32
CA SER A 359 -15.47 1.87 -66.22
C SER A 359 -16.58 2.17 -67.23
N LEU A 360 -17.61 2.97 -66.87
CA LEU A 360 -18.59 3.46 -67.85
C LEU A 360 -17.94 4.41 -68.87
N LYS A 361 -17.05 5.32 -68.44
CA LYS A 361 -16.34 6.23 -69.34
C LYS A 361 -15.35 5.51 -70.28
N LEU A 362 -14.70 4.43 -69.82
CA LEU A 362 -13.83 3.62 -70.67
C LEU A 362 -14.63 2.77 -71.68
N LEU A 363 -15.84 2.33 -71.33
CA LEU A 363 -16.73 1.64 -72.27
C LEU A 363 -17.23 2.58 -73.39
N ASP A 364 -17.55 3.84 -73.06
CA ASP A 364 -17.95 4.86 -74.04
C ASP A 364 -16.82 5.27 -74.99
N ILE A 365 -15.57 5.30 -74.50
CA ILE A 365 -14.40 5.60 -75.35
C ILE A 365 -14.11 4.45 -76.32
N HIS A 366 -14.38 3.19 -75.94
CA HIS A 366 -14.11 2.04 -76.81
C HIS A 366 -15.15 1.83 -77.91
N ILE A 367 -16.38 2.36 -77.75
CA ILE A 367 -17.44 2.32 -78.77
C ILE A 367 -17.25 3.41 -79.83
N THR A 368 -16.50 4.49 -79.53
CA THR A 368 -16.30 5.61 -80.46
C THR A 368 -15.17 5.38 -81.48
N PHE A 369 -14.34 4.34 -81.32
CA PHE A 369 -13.21 4.05 -82.23
C PHE A 369 -13.48 2.99 -83.32
N TYR A 370 -14.73 2.50 -83.47
CA TYR A 370 -15.11 1.54 -84.51
C TYR A 370 -16.03 2.09 -85.61
N HIS A 371 -16.17 3.41 -85.70
CA HIS A 371 -16.86 4.08 -86.80
C HIS A 371 -16.02 5.25 -87.30
N TYR A 372 -14.96 4.96 -88.06
CA TYR A 372 -14.47 5.78 -89.17
C TYR A 372 -13.61 4.95 -90.13
#